data_AF-A0AAD8I475-F1
#
_entry.id   AF-A0AAD8I475-F1
#
_cell.length_a   1.000
_cell.length_b   1.000
_cell.length_c   1.000
_cell.angle_alpha   90.00
_cell.angle_beta   90.00
_cell.angle_gamma   90.00
#
_symmetry.space_group_name_H-M   'P 1'
#
loop_
_entity.id
_entity.type
_entity.pdbx_description
1 polymer ?
#
loop_
_entity_poly.entity_id
_entity_poly.type
_entity_poly.pdbx_seq_one_letter_code
_entity_poly.pdbx_strand_id
1 'polypeptide(L)'
;MRSSKRCPPGFDKLSEDLIYDILLRLPVKPLLRCKAVSKPWRCLISNPGFVDSHQARTGSGSGAESTLIIHNKSVSLLHLGPSQLVDDLQLPHCKSKYGGDTILVGSDRGIVCVAVCKSGWISFSEARYPTSIYLWNPATKHYKVIPPHRCYDKYEKVNVGFGFDPIDNDFKVVRVVGSPFPSEVYSANLNAWRKIGPIPTDIRPLYNFNVCINGLLCWTGDEGILAFDLYKEVFTCVTKFPKESTFSCITDFNNSIAVITGKGINGKINLWTLDDVECLRVGGVVEASWTLTLSIDTDVKGHSVHSYFNNGDMLLTSDDCKCFTYNSAKKETKEVPKFIDLDQVFKYKETLVSVTGFKQVECS
;
A
#
# COMPACT_ATOMS: atom_id res chain seq x y z
N MET A 1 14.03 -44.95 -42.97
CA MET A 1 13.67 -43.56 -43.33
C MET A 1 12.69 -43.02 -42.29
N ARG A 2 13.13 -42.12 -41.40
CA ARG A 2 12.24 -41.30 -40.57
C ARG A 2 12.40 -39.85 -41.04
N SER A 3 11.33 -39.33 -41.61
CA SER A 3 11.23 -37.95 -42.10
C SER A 3 11.43 -36.96 -40.96
N SER A 4 12.53 -36.19 -41.00
CA SER A 4 12.67 -34.97 -40.21
C SER A 4 11.74 -33.91 -40.81
N LYS A 5 10.63 -33.60 -40.15
CA LYS A 5 9.85 -32.41 -40.48
C LYS A 5 10.71 -31.19 -40.18
N ARG A 6 11.37 -30.63 -41.19
CA ARG A 6 11.96 -29.30 -41.11
C ARG A 6 10.82 -28.29 -40.97
N CYS A 7 10.90 -27.41 -40.00
CA CYS A 7 10.04 -26.23 -39.91
C CYS A 7 10.13 -25.44 -41.23
N PRO A 8 9.03 -24.83 -41.70
CA PRO A 8 9.06 -24.02 -42.91
C PRO A 8 10.00 -22.81 -42.70
N PRO A 9 10.79 -22.42 -43.71
CA PRO A 9 11.59 -21.21 -43.67
C PRO A 9 10.64 -20.01 -43.77
N GLY A 10 10.51 -19.23 -42.70
CA GLY A 10 9.62 -18.06 -42.71
C GLY A 10 9.09 -17.58 -41.36
N PHE A 11 9.39 -18.25 -40.24
CA PHE A 11 9.37 -17.57 -38.95
C PHE A 11 10.76 -17.00 -38.70
N ASP A 12 10.99 -15.78 -39.17
CA ASP A 12 12.12 -14.98 -38.72
C ASP A 12 12.11 -15.02 -37.19
N LYS A 13 13.25 -15.43 -36.60
CA LYS A 13 13.42 -15.37 -35.15
C LYS A 13 13.06 -13.95 -34.71
N LEU A 14 12.07 -13.83 -33.85
CA LEU A 14 11.73 -12.55 -33.23
C LEU A 14 13.00 -11.96 -32.62
N SER A 15 13.31 -10.69 -32.91
CA SER A 15 14.50 -10.03 -32.35
C SER A 15 14.38 -9.94 -30.82
N GLU A 16 15.52 -9.86 -30.12
CA GLU A 16 15.53 -9.74 -28.67
C GLU A 16 14.78 -8.49 -28.19
N ASP A 17 14.88 -7.39 -28.94
CA ASP A 17 14.15 -6.14 -28.67
C ASP A 17 12.63 -6.33 -28.77
N LEU A 18 12.15 -7.04 -29.79
CA LEU A 18 10.71 -7.33 -29.93
C LEU A 18 10.22 -8.26 -28.82
N ILE A 19 11.03 -9.23 -28.40
CA ILE A 19 10.70 -10.10 -27.26
C ILE A 19 10.62 -9.27 -25.98
N TYR A 20 11.61 -8.40 -25.75
CA TYR A 20 11.63 -7.48 -24.61
C TYR A 20 10.36 -6.64 -24.57
N ASP A 21 10.03 -5.99 -25.68
CA ASP A 21 8.85 -5.14 -25.81
C ASP A 21 7.54 -5.88 -25.60
N ILE A 22 7.40 -7.10 -26.13
CA ILE A 22 6.22 -7.94 -25.94
C ILE A 22 6.07 -8.30 -24.47
N LEU A 23 7.13 -8.83 -23.85
CA LEU A 23 7.11 -9.22 -22.44
C LEU A 23 6.80 -8.01 -21.55
N LEU A 24 7.37 -6.84 -21.86
CA LEU A 24 7.13 -5.61 -21.11
C LEU A 24 5.65 -5.19 -21.09
N ARG A 25 4.84 -5.58 -22.08
CA ARG A 25 3.39 -5.26 -22.11
C ARG A 25 2.54 -6.29 -21.37
N LEU A 26 3.09 -7.45 -21.02
CA LEU A 26 2.32 -8.51 -20.39
C LEU A 26 2.04 -8.19 -18.91
N PRO A 27 0.85 -8.55 -18.39
CA PRO A 27 0.60 -8.54 -16.96
C PRO A 27 1.53 -9.48 -16.19
N VAL A 28 1.60 -9.32 -14.87
CA VAL A 28 2.52 -10.08 -14.01
C VAL A 28 2.27 -11.59 -14.07
N LYS A 29 1.01 -12.03 -13.97
CA LYS A 29 0.65 -13.48 -14.00
C LYS A 29 1.14 -14.20 -15.27
N PRO A 30 0.88 -13.72 -16.50
CA PRO A 30 1.51 -14.27 -17.71
C PRO A 30 3.04 -14.26 -17.68
N LEU A 31 3.67 -13.19 -17.20
CA LEU A 31 5.13 -13.12 -17.08
C LEU A 31 5.70 -14.21 -16.17
N LEU A 32 5.04 -14.51 -15.05
CA LEU A 32 5.42 -15.60 -14.17
C LEU A 32 5.34 -16.97 -14.87
N ARG A 33 4.35 -17.17 -15.75
CA ARG A 33 4.27 -18.38 -16.60
C ARG A 33 5.43 -18.41 -17.61
N CYS A 34 5.76 -17.28 -18.22
CA CYS A 34 6.91 -17.14 -19.13
C CYS A 34 8.25 -17.52 -18.45
N LYS A 35 8.44 -17.16 -17.18
CA LYS A 35 9.62 -17.55 -16.37
C LYS A 35 9.77 -19.07 -16.17
N ALA A 36 8.67 -19.81 -16.24
CA ALA A 36 8.66 -21.26 -16.03
C ALA A 36 9.01 -22.05 -17.30
N VAL A 37 8.75 -21.48 -18.48
CA VAL A 37 8.86 -22.21 -19.77
C VAL A 37 10.17 -21.96 -20.52
N SER A 38 10.88 -20.86 -20.24
CA SER A 38 12.07 -20.45 -21.01
C SER A 38 13.15 -19.86 -20.09
N LYS A 39 14.38 -20.42 -20.17
CA LYS A 39 15.53 -19.89 -19.40
C LYS A 39 15.91 -18.47 -19.82
N PRO A 40 16.01 -18.12 -21.12
CA PRO A 40 16.25 -16.74 -21.55
C PRO A 40 15.18 -15.77 -21.02
N TRP A 41 13.90 -16.13 -21.11
CA TRP A 41 12.83 -15.27 -20.60
C TRP A 41 12.87 -15.16 -19.09
N ARG A 42 13.19 -16.25 -18.37
CA ARG A 42 13.39 -16.19 -16.93
C ARG A 42 14.51 -15.23 -16.55
N CYS A 43 15.63 -15.25 -17.26
CA CYS A 43 16.75 -14.35 -17.04
C CYS A 43 16.33 -12.90 -17.28
N LEU A 44 15.67 -12.63 -18.42
CA LEU A 44 15.22 -11.29 -18.78
C LEU A 44 14.20 -10.73 -17.79
N ILE A 45 13.15 -11.50 -17.47
CA ILE A 45 12.05 -11.07 -16.57
C ILE A 45 12.53 -10.92 -15.12
N SER A 46 13.63 -11.60 -14.73
CA SER A 46 14.23 -11.45 -13.40
C SER A 46 15.28 -10.34 -13.32
N ASN A 47 15.61 -9.71 -14.45
CA ASN A 47 16.56 -8.60 -14.48
C ASN A 47 15.94 -7.37 -13.78
N PRO A 48 16.64 -6.71 -12.85
CA PRO A 48 16.12 -5.53 -12.14
C PRO A 48 15.65 -4.42 -13.10
N GLY A 49 16.40 -4.14 -14.16
CA GLY A 49 16.03 -3.12 -15.15
C GLY A 49 14.74 -3.46 -15.93
N PHE A 50 14.48 -4.75 -16.19
CA PHE A 50 13.18 -5.17 -16.75
C PHE A 50 12.06 -4.95 -15.73
N VAL A 51 12.27 -5.29 -14.46
CA VAL A 51 11.28 -5.11 -13.39
C VAL A 51 10.94 -3.63 -13.21
N ASP A 52 11.94 -2.75 -13.19
CA ASP A 52 11.75 -1.29 -13.08
C ASP A 52 11.00 -0.74 -14.29
N SER A 53 11.40 -1.15 -15.50
CA SER A 53 10.71 -0.76 -16.74
C SER A 53 9.25 -1.22 -16.75
N HIS A 54 8.98 -2.44 -16.30
CA HIS A 54 7.64 -3.02 -16.22
C HIS A 54 6.78 -2.27 -15.18
N GLN A 55 7.37 -1.94 -14.04
CA GLN A 55 6.70 -1.20 -12.98
C GLN A 55 6.33 0.22 -13.40
N ALA A 56 7.26 0.94 -14.04
CA ALA A 56 7.02 2.28 -14.57
C ALA A 56 5.88 2.27 -15.60
N ARG A 57 5.94 1.35 -16.58
CA ARG A 57 4.93 1.24 -17.63
C ARG A 57 3.55 0.92 -17.09
N THR A 58 3.47 -0.02 -16.15
CA THR A 58 2.18 -0.40 -15.56
C THR A 58 1.65 0.71 -14.64
N GLY A 59 2.49 1.64 -14.16
CA GLY A 59 2.10 2.76 -13.28
C GLY A 59 1.40 3.88 -14.03
N SER A 60 1.68 4.00 -15.34
CA SER A 60 1.13 5.04 -16.20
C SER A 60 -0.12 4.59 -16.99
N GLY A 61 -0.62 3.37 -16.76
CA GLY A 61 -1.68 2.76 -17.58
C GLY A 61 -2.98 2.49 -16.83
N SER A 62 -4.10 2.55 -17.56
CA SER A 62 -5.49 2.27 -17.14
C SER A 62 -5.78 0.80 -16.75
N GLY A 63 -4.84 0.14 -16.08
CA GLY A 63 -5.05 -1.19 -15.53
C GLY A 63 -6.11 -1.15 -14.43
N ALA A 64 -6.86 -2.24 -14.26
CA ALA A 64 -7.83 -2.36 -13.19
C ALA A 64 -7.13 -2.19 -11.83
N GLU A 65 -7.45 -1.11 -11.12
CA GLU A 65 -6.94 -0.89 -9.77
C GLU A 65 -7.46 -1.98 -8.84
N SER A 66 -6.55 -2.51 -8.03
CA SER A 66 -6.89 -3.49 -7.00
C SER A 66 -6.63 -2.84 -5.65
N THR A 67 -7.48 -3.15 -4.68
CA THR A 67 -7.36 -2.63 -3.33
C THR A 67 -7.20 -3.80 -2.37
N LEU A 68 -6.18 -3.78 -1.54
CA LEU A 68 -6.04 -4.70 -0.42
C LEU A 68 -7.03 -4.32 0.65
N ILE A 69 -7.76 -5.30 1.12
CA ILE A 69 -8.70 -5.19 2.23
C ILE A 69 -8.44 -6.30 3.24
N ILE A 70 -8.71 -6.02 4.52
CA ILE A 70 -8.85 -7.06 5.53
C ILE A 70 -10.34 -7.36 5.74
N HIS A 71 -10.65 -8.66 5.78
CA HIS A 71 -11.97 -9.17 6.14
C HIS A 71 -11.77 -10.49 6.89
N ASN A 72 -12.48 -10.70 8.01
CA ASN A 72 -12.48 -11.97 8.76
C ASN A 72 -11.07 -12.60 8.93
N LYS A 73 -10.09 -11.79 9.36
CA LYS A 73 -8.68 -12.19 9.57
C LYS A 73 -7.92 -12.64 8.31
N SER A 74 -8.53 -12.48 7.14
CA SER A 74 -7.95 -12.77 5.83
C SER A 74 -7.64 -11.45 5.11
N VAL A 75 -6.64 -11.48 4.24
CA VAL A 75 -6.35 -10.37 3.33
C VAL A 75 -6.87 -10.75 1.95
N SER A 76 -7.62 -9.86 1.33
CA SER A 76 -8.22 -10.09 0.02
C SER A 76 -7.94 -8.90 -0.92
N LEU A 77 -8.00 -9.14 -2.23
CA LEU A 77 -8.03 -8.09 -3.24
C LEU A 77 -9.47 -7.79 -3.61
N LEU A 78 -9.87 -6.54 -3.42
CA LEU A 78 -11.08 -5.98 -4.00
C LEU A 78 -10.75 -5.40 -5.38
N HIS A 79 -11.34 -5.99 -6.42
CA HIS A 79 -11.26 -5.51 -7.79
C HIS A 79 -12.48 -4.64 -8.12
N LEU A 80 -12.24 -3.37 -8.40
CA LEU A 80 -13.29 -2.40 -8.71
C LEU A 80 -13.64 -2.49 -10.20
N GLY A 81 -14.57 -3.38 -10.52
CA GLY A 81 -15.08 -3.63 -11.86
C GLY A 81 -16.60 -3.87 -11.89
N PRO A 82 -17.18 -4.20 -13.05
CA PRO A 82 -18.62 -4.44 -13.19
C PRO A 82 -19.17 -5.42 -12.17
N SER A 83 -18.41 -6.48 -11.87
CA SER A 83 -18.82 -7.61 -11.04
C SER A 83 -18.21 -7.66 -9.64
N GLN A 84 -17.49 -6.60 -9.18
CA GLN A 84 -16.74 -6.54 -7.91
C GLN A 84 -16.23 -7.90 -7.42
N LEU A 85 -15.02 -8.28 -7.82
CA LEU A 85 -14.45 -9.57 -7.41
C LEU A 85 -13.62 -9.37 -6.14
N VAL A 86 -13.79 -10.29 -5.19
CA VAL A 86 -12.93 -10.40 -4.02
C VAL A 86 -12.09 -11.67 -4.13
N ASP A 87 -10.80 -11.51 -4.40
CA ASP A 87 -9.84 -12.62 -4.46
C ASP A 87 -9.14 -12.77 -3.10
N ASP A 88 -9.41 -13.87 -2.40
CA ASP A 88 -8.73 -14.16 -1.14
C ASP A 88 -7.26 -14.51 -1.39
N LEU A 89 -6.36 -13.78 -0.73
CA LEU A 89 -4.94 -13.97 -0.90
C LEU A 89 -4.39 -15.00 0.08
N GLN A 90 -3.45 -15.80 -0.40
CA GLN A 90 -2.72 -16.74 0.44
C GLN A 90 -1.70 -15.99 1.30
N LEU A 91 -2.03 -15.83 2.57
CA LEU A 91 -1.17 -15.16 3.54
C LEU A 91 0.17 -15.89 3.70
N PRO A 92 1.28 -15.14 3.89
CA PRO A 92 2.62 -15.72 3.97
C PRO A 92 2.88 -16.51 5.26
N HIS A 93 1.95 -16.51 6.22
CA HIS A 93 2.18 -16.93 7.59
C HIS A 93 1.37 -18.15 8.03
N CYS A 94 1.09 -19.10 7.12
CA CYS A 94 0.55 -20.43 7.45
C CYS A 94 1.30 -21.12 8.63
N LYS A 95 2.54 -20.69 8.94
CA LYS A 95 3.40 -21.16 10.05
C LYS A 95 3.83 -20.05 11.03
N SER A 96 3.04 -18.99 11.22
CA SER A 96 3.33 -17.93 12.20
C SER A 96 3.69 -18.54 13.56
N LYS A 97 4.86 -18.19 14.13
CA LYS A 97 5.29 -18.64 15.47
C LYS A 97 4.25 -18.32 16.55
N TYR A 98 3.47 -17.26 16.33
CA TYR A 98 2.57 -16.74 17.33
C TYR A 98 1.10 -17.12 17.06
N GLY A 99 0.70 -17.37 15.81
CA GLY A 99 -0.73 -17.37 15.46
C GLY A 99 -1.39 -16.02 15.77
N GLY A 100 -2.59 -15.77 15.25
CA GLY A 100 -3.37 -14.59 15.62
C GLY A 100 -3.79 -13.72 14.44
N ASP A 101 -4.15 -12.47 14.75
CA ASP A 101 -4.79 -11.56 13.81
C ASP A 101 -3.75 -10.91 12.89
N THR A 102 -4.16 -10.69 11.64
CA THR A 102 -3.35 -10.06 10.60
C THR A 102 -3.71 -8.59 10.52
N ILE A 103 -2.69 -7.74 10.46
CA ILE A 103 -2.81 -6.31 10.24
C ILE A 103 -2.03 -5.95 8.96
N LEU A 104 -2.68 -5.28 8.02
CA LEU A 104 -2.04 -4.64 6.87
C LEU A 104 -1.35 -3.37 7.38
N VAL A 105 -0.04 -3.33 7.24
CA VAL A 105 0.77 -2.17 7.63
C VAL A 105 0.86 -1.17 6.48
N GLY A 106 0.84 -1.66 5.24
CA GLY A 106 0.88 -0.83 4.04
C GLY A 106 1.21 -1.63 2.79
N SER A 107 1.12 -0.96 1.64
CA SER A 107 1.47 -1.50 0.34
C SER A 107 2.17 -0.43 -0.48
N ASP A 108 3.33 -0.76 -1.03
CA ASP A 108 4.11 0.14 -1.88
C ASP A 108 4.89 -0.67 -2.92
N ARG A 109 4.94 -0.18 -4.16
CA ARG A 109 5.58 -0.85 -5.30
C ARG A 109 5.16 -2.32 -5.50
N GLY A 110 3.95 -2.67 -5.07
CA GLY A 110 3.39 -4.03 -5.13
C GLY A 110 3.92 -5.00 -4.07
N ILE A 111 4.76 -4.52 -3.15
CA ILE A 111 5.11 -5.22 -1.93
C ILE A 111 4.13 -4.81 -0.84
N VAL A 112 3.66 -5.80 -0.08
CA VAL A 112 2.71 -5.65 1.02
C VAL A 112 3.44 -5.95 2.32
N CYS A 113 3.29 -5.07 3.29
CA CYS A 113 3.76 -5.30 4.65
C CYS A 113 2.59 -5.74 5.52
N VAL A 114 2.74 -6.88 6.19
CA VAL A 114 1.74 -7.40 7.13
C VAL A 114 2.39 -7.70 8.47
N ALA A 115 1.68 -7.36 9.54
CA ALA A 115 2.04 -7.75 10.90
C ALA A 115 1.08 -8.82 11.39
N VAL A 116 1.61 -9.76 12.17
CA VAL A 116 0.84 -10.81 12.84
C VAL A 116 1.11 -10.72 14.33
N CYS A 117 0.05 -10.55 15.11
CA CYS A 117 0.14 -10.37 16.56
C CYS A 117 -0.75 -11.38 17.32
N LYS A 118 -0.33 -11.71 18.54
CA LYS A 118 -1.04 -12.61 19.45
C LYS A 118 -2.13 -11.87 20.23
N SER A 119 -3.21 -11.43 19.57
CA SER A 119 -4.42 -10.94 20.26
C SER A 119 -5.56 -10.61 19.30
N GLY A 120 -6.78 -10.67 19.80
CA GLY A 120 -8.05 -10.44 19.09
C GLY A 120 -8.42 -8.98 18.80
N TRP A 121 -7.47 -8.11 18.42
CA TRP A 121 -7.75 -6.68 18.19
C TRP A 121 -6.99 -6.10 16.98
N ILE A 122 -7.67 -5.15 16.32
CA ILE A 122 -7.42 -4.60 14.98
C ILE A 122 -6.41 -3.43 14.95
N SER A 123 -6.05 -2.84 16.09
CA SER A 123 -5.16 -1.68 16.13
C SER A 123 -3.90 -1.93 16.94
N PHE A 124 -2.80 -1.31 16.52
CA PHE A 124 -1.50 -1.33 17.19
C PHE A 124 -1.44 -0.54 18.52
N SER A 125 -2.57 0.01 18.96
CA SER A 125 -2.66 0.91 20.12
C SER A 125 -2.52 0.22 21.49
N GLU A 126 -2.35 -1.11 21.53
CA GLU A 126 -2.07 -1.85 22.77
C GLU A 126 -1.12 -3.05 22.53
N ALA A 127 0.00 -2.82 21.84
CA ALA A 127 0.99 -3.87 21.58
C ALA A 127 1.65 -4.36 22.88
N ARG A 128 1.00 -5.31 23.57
CA ARG A 128 1.51 -6.03 24.75
C ARG A 128 2.21 -7.36 24.40
N TYR A 129 2.27 -7.69 23.11
CA TYR A 129 2.71 -9.00 22.62
C TYR A 129 3.69 -8.88 21.46
N PRO A 130 4.63 -9.84 21.33
CA PRO A 130 5.56 -9.86 20.21
C PRO A 130 4.82 -9.96 18.88
N THR A 131 5.22 -9.12 17.92
CA THR A 131 4.67 -9.10 16.57
C THR A 131 5.67 -9.68 15.58
N SER A 132 5.20 -10.45 14.60
CA SER A 132 6.00 -10.86 13.44
C SER A 132 5.58 -10.02 12.25
N ILE A 133 6.54 -9.37 11.61
CA ILE A 133 6.27 -8.53 10.43
C ILE A 133 6.85 -9.22 9.19
N TYR A 134 6.10 -9.18 8.10
CA TYR A 134 6.41 -9.84 6.85
C TYR A 134 6.38 -8.81 5.72
N LEU A 135 7.39 -8.84 4.87
CA LEU A 135 7.33 -8.26 3.53
C LEU A 135 6.88 -9.35 2.57
N TRP A 136 5.87 -9.07 1.75
CA TRP A 136 5.22 -10.08 0.94
C TRP A 136 4.86 -9.52 -0.44
N ASN A 137 5.15 -10.30 -1.48
CA ASN A 137 4.64 -10.06 -2.82
C ASN A 137 3.54 -11.10 -3.11
N PRO A 138 2.26 -10.70 -3.07
CA PRO A 138 1.14 -11.60 -3.35
C PRO A 138 1.17 -12.18 -4.77
N ALA A 139 1.58 -11.39 -5.76
CA ALA A 139 1.58 -11.79 -7.16
C ALA A 139 2.61 -12.90 -7.43
N THR A 140 3.81 -12.79 -6.85
CA THR A 140 4.85 -13.81 -7.01
C THR A 140 4.75 -14.93 -5.97
N LYS A 141 3.89 -14.78 -4.95
CA LYS A 141 3.80 -15.69 -3.80
C LYS A 141 5.14 -15.87 -3.08
N HIS A 142 5.87 -14.78 -2.91
CA HIS A 142 7.13 -14.77 -2.14
C HIS A 142 7.05 -13.82 -0.97
N TYR A 143 7.74 -14.14 0.11
CA TYR A 143 7.73 -13.35 1.33
C TYR A 143 9.04 -13.43 2.10
N LYS A 144 9.25 -12.49 3.01
CA LYS A 144 10.36 -12.47 3.97
C LYS A 144 9.83 -12.04 5.33
N VAL A 145 10.22 -12.79 6.35
CA VAL A 145 10.03 -12.38 7.75
C VAL A 145 11.14 -11.41 8.09
N ILE A 146 10.80 -10.23 8.60
CA ILE A 146 11.83 -9.29 9.06
C ILE A 146 12.34 -9.73 10.45
N PRO A 147 13.62 -9.46 10.78
CA PRO A 147 14.18 -9.82 12.07
C PRO A 147 13.38 -9.23 13.24
N PRO A 148 13.39 -9.89 14.42
CA PRO A 148 12.78 -9.32 15.62
C PRO A 148 13.31 -7.93 15.92
N HIS A 149 12.40 -7.03 16.27
CA HIS A 149 12.70 -5.69 16.77
C HIS A 149 13.00 -5.74 18.28
N ARG A 150 13.63 -4.71 18.83
CA ARG A 150 13.90 -4.65 20.27
C ARG A 150 12.58 -4.31 20.97
N CYS A 151 12.03 -5.27 21.72
CA CYS A 151 10.74 -5.11 22.40
C CYS A 151 10.82 -3.97 23.43
N TYR A 152 10.10 -2.88 23.17
CA TYR A 152 9.56 -1.97 24.18
C TYR A 152 8.08 -2.28 24.49
N ASP A 153 7.56 -3.37 23.93
CA ASP A 153 6.14 -3.79 23.86
C ASP A 153 5.52 -4.17 25.23
N LYS A 154 6.08 -3.69 26.35
CA LYS A 154 5.50 -3.95 27.67
C LYS A 154 4.60 -2.83 28.18
N TYR A 155 4.67 -1.61 27.62
CA TYR A 155 4.00 -0.48 28.27
C TYR A 155 3.38 0.59 27.35
N GLU A 156 3.59 0.60 26.02
CA GLU A 156 3.18 1.76 25.20
C GLU A 156 2.64 1.43 23.79
N LYS A 157 1.89 2.39 23.22
CA LYS A 157 1.37 2.40 21.84
C LYS A 157 2.52 2.37 20.83
N VAL A 158 2.47 1.47 19.84
CA VAL A 158 3.49 1.37 18.77
C VAL A 158 2.85 1.39 17.40
N ASN A 159 2.90 2.48 16.67
CA ASN A 159 2.41 2.51 15.30
C ASN A 159 3.46 1.95 14.34
N VAL A 160 3.03 1.18 13.34
CA VAL A 160 3.91 0.61 12.32
C VAL A 160 3.50 1.16 10.96
N GLY A 161 4.47 1.69 10.22
CA GLY A 161 4.32 2.18 8.86
C GLY A 161 5.23 1.43 7.90
N PHE A 162 4.85 1.38 6.64
CA PHE A 162 5.63 0.72 5.60
C PHE A 162 5.58 1.52 4.30
N GLY A 163 6.75 1.66 3.66
CA GLY A 163 6.86 2.32 2.38
C GLY A 163 8.18 2.09 1.70
N PHE A 164 8.28 2.56 0.47
CA PHE A 164 9.47 2.51 -0.35
C PHE A 164 10.17 3.87 -0.36
N ASP A 165 11.47 3.86 -0.08
CA ASP A 165 12.36 5.01 -0.22
C ASP A 165 12.94 5.05 -1.65
N PRO A 166 12.53 6.03 -2.48
CA PRO A 166 13.02 6.14 -3.86
C PRO A 166 14.45 6.63 -3.98
N ILE A 167 15.04 7.21 -2.93
CA ILE A 167 16.41 7.71 -2.97
C ILE A 167 17.40 6.59 -2.68
N ASP A 168 17.17 5.83 -1.60
CA ASP A 168 18.02 4.68 -1.24
C ASP A 168 17.64 3.39 -1.99
N ASN A 169 16.57 3.41 -2.78
CA ASN A 169 15.97 2.25 -3.43
C ASN A 169 15.75 1.10 -2.43
N ASP A 170 15.08 1.41 -1.33
CA ASP A 170 14.94 0.51 -0.18
C ASP A 170 13.50 0.45 0.33
N PHE A 171 13.07 -0.73 0.74
CA PHE A 171 11.82 -0.88 1.47
C PHE A 171 12.09 -0.68 2.95
N LYS A 172 11.39 0.27 3.57
CA LYS A 172 11.57 0.61 4.98
C LYS A 172 10.30 0.30 5.78
N VAL A 173 10.49 -0.24 6.99
CA VAL A 173 9.41 -0.39 7.98
C VAL A 173 9.75 0.52 9.15
N VAL A 174 8.83 1.40 9.52
CA VAL A 174 9.01 2.37 10.60
C VAL A 174 8.14 1.95 11.77
N ARG A 175 8.75 1.81 12.95
CA ARG A 175 8.05 1.62 14.23
C ARG A 175 8.13 2.90 15.02
N VAL A 176 7.00 3.56 15.19
CA VAL A 176 6.88 4.76 16.00
C VAL A 176 6.44 4.35 17.39
N VAL A 177 7.35 4.49 18.35
CA VAL A 177 7.11 4.16 19.76
C VAL A 177 6.77 5.44 20.51
N GLY A 178 5.79 5.37 21.43
CA GLY A 178 5.43 6.51 22.27
C GLY A 178 6.64 7.16 22.97
N SER A 179 6.61 8.49 23.09
CA SER A 179 7.65 9.25 23.81
C SER A 179 7.76 8.78 25.27
N PRO A 180 8.97 8.67 25.86
CA PRO A 180 10.26 9.16 25.37
C PRO A 180 11.10 8.11 24.61
N PHE A 181 10.50 7.01 24.17
CA PHE A 181 11.28 5.91 23.58
C PHE A 181 11.72 6.23 22.15
N PRO A 182 12.93 5.77 21.75
CA PRO A 182 13.38 5.91 20.38
C PRO A 182 12.48 5.10 19.44
N SER A 183 12.11 5.71 18.32
CA SER A 183 11.49 4.99 17.21
C SER A 183 12.53 4.14 16.48
N GLU A 184 12.10 3.21 15.63
CA GLU A 184 12.99 2.30 14.90
C GLU A 184 12.65 2.26 13.43
N VAL A 185 13.68 2.11 12.58
CA VAL A 185 13.53 1.92 11.14
C VAL A 185 14.24 0.63 10.76
N TYR A 186 13.54 -0.24 10.05
CA TYR A 186 14.11 -1.41 9.39
C TYR A 186 14.40 -1.07 7.94
N SER A 187 15.60 -1.44 7.48
CA SER A 187 16.00 -1.38 6.07
C SER A 187 15.98 -2.79 5.48
N ALA A 188 15.30 -2.99 4.36
CA ALA A 188 15.24 -4.28 3.69
C ALA A 188 16.57 -4.64 3.03
N ASN A 189 17.26 -3.64 2.48
CA ASN A 189 18.60 -3.77 1.88
C ASN A 189 19.65 -4.17 2.92
N LEU A 190 19.67 -3.52 4.09
CA LEU A 190 20.60 -3.85 5.17
C LEU A 190 20.14 -5.05 6.00
N ASN A 191 18.86 -5.45 5.88
CA ASN A 191 18.24 -6.49 6.67
C ASN A 191 18.41 -6.28 8.18
N ALA A 192 18.31 -5.03 8.63
CA ALA A 192 18.60 -4.65 10.01
C ALA A 192 17.70 -3.51 10.50
N TRP A 193 17.44 -3.51 11.81
CA TRP A 193 16.82 -2.40 12.52
C TRP A 193 17.88 -1.42 12.98
N ARG A 194 17.54 -0.12 12.90
CA ARG A 194 18.28 0.97 13.55
C ARG A 194 17.33 1.81 14.38
N LYS A 195 17.86 2.41 15.44
CA LYS A 195 17.14 3.37 16.25
C LYS A 195 17.23 4.74 15.63
N ILE A 196 16.14 5.47 15.69
CA ILE A 196 16.06 6.89 15.37
C ILE A 196 15.62 7.66 16.62
N GLY A 197 15.56 9.00 16.51
CA GLY A 197 15.12 9.85 17.60
C GLY A 197 13.70 9.50 18.09
N PRO A 198 13.33 9.94 19.30
CA PRO A 198 11.95 9.86 19.75
C PRO A 198 11.05 10.68 18.82
N ILE A 199 9.78 10.31 18.77
CA ILE A 199 8.78 11.16 18.11
C ILE A 199 8.74 12.52 18.84
N PRO A 200 8.70 13.65 18.12
CA PRO A 200 8.49 14.96 18.73
C PRO A 200 7.25 14.98 19.64
N THR A 201 7.33 15.64 20.80
CA THR A 201 6.29 15.58 21.85
C THR A 201 4.96 16.26 21.48
N ASP A 202 5.03 17.18 20.52
CA ASP A 202 3.91 17.84 19.84
C ASP A 202 3.16 16.90 18.88
N ILE A 203 3.76 15.76 18.53
CA ILE A 203 3.17 14.78 17.64
C ILE A 203 2.55 13.64 18.48
N ARG A 204 1.22 13.57 18.46
CA ARG A 204 0.48 12.44 19.06
C ARG A 204 0.19 11.38 18.00
N PRO A 205 0.72 10.16 18.12
CA PRO A 205 0.32 9.05 17.26
C PRO A 205 -1.10 8.61 17.65
N LEU A 206 -2.11 9.19 17.00
CA LEU A 206 -3.51 8.86 17.25
C LEU A 206 -4.01 7.74 16.33
N TYR A 207 -3.46 7.64 15.11
CA TYR A 207 -3.96 6.79 14.05
C TYR A 207 -2.84 6.00 13.35
N ASN A 208 -3.22 4.93 12.66
CA ASN A 208 -2.32 4.16 11.81
C ASN A 208 -1.83 5.00 10.61
N PHE A 209 -0.71 4.59 10.01
CA PHE A 209 -0.24 5.18 8.75
C PHE A 209 -1.26 4.94 7.64
N ASN A 210 -1.61 5.99 6.89
CA ASN A 210 -2.63 5.90 5.85
C ASN A 210 -2.02 5.57 4.49
N VAL A 211 -0.90 6.21 4.13
CA VAL A 211 -0.32 6.09 2.78
C VAL A 211 1.18 6.38 2.79
N CYS A 212 1.91 5.74 1.87
CA CYS A 212 3.27 6.11 1.49
C CYS A 212 3.24 6.75 0.10
N ILE A 213 3.69 8.00 -0.04
CA ILE A 213 3.74 8.69 -1.34
C ILE A 213 5.12 9.31 -1.50
N ASN A 214 5.83 8.92 -2.56
CA ASN A 214 7.18 9.40 -2.87
C ASN A 214 8.17 9.28 -1.69
N GLY A 215 8.04 8.24 -0.86
CA GLY A 215 8.90 8.07 0.33
C GLY A 215 8.50 8.91 1.54
N LEU A 216 7.32 9.54 1.54
CA LEU A 216 6.71 10.16 2.71
C LEU A 216 5.63 9.23 3.25
N LEU A 217 5.83 8.74 4.47
CA LEU A 217 4.81 8.01 5.21
C LEU A 217 3.89 8.99 5.93
N CYS A 218 2.66 9.13 5.44
CA CYS A 218 1.71 10.12 5.92
C CYS A 218 0.62 9.51 6.80
N TRP A 219 0.25 10.24 7.85
CA TRP A 219 -0.89 9.94 8.70
C TRP A 219 -1.51 11.21 9.28
N THR A 220 -2.65 11.05 9.92
CA THR A 220 -3.40 12.16 10.49
C THR A 220 -2.98 12.47 11.92
N GLY A 221 -2.73 13.74 12.19
CA GLY A 221 -2.57 14.30 13.54
C GLY A 221 -3.78 15.15 13.95
N ASP A 222 -3.74 15.65 15.18
CA ASP A 222 -4.78 16.54 15.73
C ASP A 222 -4.95 17.83 14.91
N GLU A 223 -3.83 18.42 14.46
CA GLU A 223 -3.80 19.73 13.82
C GLU A 223 -3.48 19.67 12.32
N GLY A 224 -3.29 18.48 11.74
CA GLY A 224 -2.90 18.39 10.33
C GLY A 224 -2.35 17.04 9.90
N ILE A 225 -1.49 17.07 8.88
CA ILE A 225 -0.84 15.87 8.35
C ILE A 225 0.55 15.74 8.98
N LEU A 226 0.80 14.56 9.49
CA LEU A 226 2.10 14.14 9.97
C LEU A 226 2.74 13.27 8.89
N ALA A 227 4.03 13.46 8.68
CA ALA A 227 4.78 12.66 7.75
C ALA A 227 6.10 12.19 8.37
N PHE A 228 6.60 11.09 7.84
CA PHE A 228 7.94 10.61 8.10
C PHE A 228 8.66 10.46 6.76
N ASP A 229 9.74 11.21 6.58
CA ASP A 229 10.59 11.13 5.40
C ASP A 229 11.45 9.87 5.50
N LEU A 230 11.20 8.88 4.62
CA LEU A 230 11.91 7.60 4.65
C LEU A 230 13.40 7.73 4.34
N TYR A 231 13.79 8.73 3.54
CA TYR A 231 15.19 8.96 3.17
C TYR A 231 15.95 9.67 4.28
N LYS A 232 15.42 10.80 4.74
CA LYS A 232 16.05 11.58 5.81
C LYS A 232 15.85 10.96 7.20
N GLU A 233 14.85 10.11 7.34
CA GLU A 233 14.44 9.45 8.58
C GLU A 233 14.06 10.41 9.70
N VAL A 234 13.31 11.45 9.31
CA VAL A 234 12.85 12.51 10.22
C VAL A 234 11.35 12.65 10.17
N PHE A 235 10.78 13.02 11.32
CA PHE A 235 9.36 13.38 11.45
C PHE A 235 9.15 14.82 10.99
N THR A 236 8.07 15.06 10.26
CA THR A 236 7.64 16.38 9.80
C THR A 236 6.13 16.54 10.00
N CYS A 237 5.67 17.79 10.06
CA CYS A 237 4.29 18.13 10.35
C CYS A 237 3.85 19.35 9.54
N VAL A 238 2.62 19.30 9.05
CA VAL A 238 1.91 20.42 8.43
C VAL A 238 0.64 20.65 9.22
N THR A 239 0.40 21.89 9.66
CA THR A 239 -0.60 22.21 10.70
C THR A 239 -1.86 22.91 10.17
N LYS A 240 -2.09 22.90 8.85
CA LYS A 240 -3.33 23.45 8.26
C LYS A 240 -3.92 22.49 7.24
N PHE A 241 -5.03 21.85 7.60
CA PHE A 241 -5.94 21.24 6.64
C PHE A 241 -6.64 22.30 5.77
N PRO A 242 -7.17 21.93 4.59
CA PRO A 242 -8.08 22.80 3.84
C PRO A 242 -9.21 23.32 4.75
N LYS A 243 -9.51 24.62 4.70
CA LYS A 243 -10.50 25.28 5.57
C LYS A 243 -11.89 24.62 5.47
N GLU A 244 -12.63 24.64 6.58
CA GLU A 244 -14.10 24.44 6.65
C GLU A 244 -14.65 23.05 6.31
N SER A 245 -13.93 21.96 6.58
CA SER A 245 -14.51 20.63 6.35
C SER A 245 -14.09 19.61 7.39
N THR A 246 -15.00 18.67 7.67
CA THR A 246 -14.71 17.47 8.45
C THR A 246 -13.78 16.57 7.64
N PHE A 247 -12.59 16.31 8.17
CA PHE A 247 -11.60 15.42 7.56
C PHE A 247 -12.13 13.98 7.49
N SER A 248 -11.85 13.27 6.38
CA SER A 248 -12.21 11.86 6.21
C SER A 248 -10.98 10.96 6.12
N CYS A 249 -10.13 11.11 5.10
CA CYS A 249 -8.92 10.29 4.92
C CYS A 249 -7.84 10.99 4.08
N ILE A 250 -6.60 10.49 4.19
CA ILE A 250 -5.47 10.82 3.30
C ILE A 250 -5.40 9.73 2.24
N THR A 251 -5.18 10.10 0.98
CA THR A 251 -5.01 9.15 -0.12
C THR A 251 -3.97 9.65 -1.13
N ASP A 252 -3.55 8.75 -2.01
CA ASP A 252 -2.81 9.10 -3.23
C ASP A 252 -3.80 9.56 -4.30
N PHE A 253 -3.54 10.74 -4.88
CA PHE A 253 -4.20 11.18 -6.10
C PHE A 253 -3.17 11.76 -7.08
N ASN A 254 -3.02 11.12 -8.24
CA ASN A 254 -2.09 11.53 -9.29
C ASN A 254 -0.66 11.78 -8.78
N ASN A 255 -0.12 10.89 -7.94
CA ASN A 255 1.21 11.01 -7.31
C ASN A 255 1.39 12.23 -6.39
N SER A 256 0.30 12.88 -5.97
CA SER A 256 0.30 13.88 -4.91
C SER A 256 -0.44 13.37 -3.69
N ILE A 257 -0.15 13.98 -2.54
CA ILE A 257 -0.88 13.76 -1.30
C ILE A 257 -2.22 14.47 -1.42
N ALA A 258 -3.30 13.72 -1.25
CA ALA A 258 -4.64 14.26 -1.25
C ALA A 258 -5.34 14.02 0.08
N VAL A 259 -6.18 14.98 0.45
CA VAL A 259 -7.09 14.89 1.58
C VAL A 259 -8.52 14.88 1.06
N ILE A 260 -9.28 13.89 1.50
CA ILE A 260 -10.72 13.86 1.27
C ILE A 260 -11.41 14.46 2.49
N THR A 261 -12.24 15.47 2.24
CA THR A 261 -13.05 16.12 3.25
C THR A 261 -14.54 16.00 2.95
N GLY A 262 -15.35 16.03 4.01
CA GLY A 262 -16.80 15.98 3.97
C GLY A 262 -17.35 14.74 4.67
N LYS A 263 -18.20 14.97 5.68
CA LYS A 263 -19.23 14.01 6.09
C LYS A 263 -20.42 14.13 5.15
N GLY A 264 -21.05 13.02 4.80
CA GLY A 264 -22.27 12.97 4.00
C GLY A 264 -23.50 13.71 4.58
N ILE A 265 -23.37 14.60 5.57
CA ILE A 265 -24.48 15.39 6.13
C ILE A 265 -24.98 16.41 5.11
N ASN A 266 -24.06 17.05 4.36
CA ASN A 266 -24.39 18.03 3.32
C ASN A 266 -24.40 17.44 1.90
N GLY A 267 -24.14 16.13 1.76
CA GLY A 267 -24.09 15.46 0.46
C GLY A 267 -22.93 15.93 -0.42
N LYS A 268 -21.82 16.43 0.14
CA LYS A 268 -20.68 16.94 -0.65
C LYS A 268 -19.36 16.40 -0.14
N ILE A 269 -18.58 15.82 -1.05
CA ILE A 269 -17.24 15.27 -0.82
C ILE A 269 -16.25 16.10 -1.63
N ASN A 270 -15.23 16.64 -0.98
CA ASN A 270 -14.18 17.41 -1.64
C ASN A 270 -12.86 16.65 -1.57
N LEU A 271 -12.12 16.65 -2.67
CA LEU A 271 -10.75 16.15 -2.73
C LEU A 271 -9.82 17.34 -2.95
N TRP A 272 -8.90 17.53 -2.01
CA TRP A 272 -7.89 18.57 -2.03
C TRP A 272 -6.52 17.95 -2.26
N THR A 273 -5.75 18.47 -3.19
CA THR A 273 -4.36 18.06 -3.39
C THR A 273 -3.42 19.06 -2.74
N LEU A 274 -2.33 18.55 -2.17
CA LEU A 274 -1.26 19.37 -1.62
C LEU A 274 -0.49 20.01 -2.79
N ASP A 275 -0.37 21.34 -2.77
CA ASP A 275 0.22 22.09 -3.88
C ASP A 275 1.73 21.83 -4.03
N ASP A 276 2.42 21.68 -2.90
CA ASP A 276 3.85 21.41 -2.85
C ASP A 276 4.16 20.34 -1.79
N VAL A 277 4.48 19.13 -2.24
CA VAL A 277 4.85 18.01 -1.37
C VAL A 277 6.18 18.27 -0.65
N GLU A 278 7.05 19.12 -1.20
CA GLU A 278 8.34 19.44 -0.56
C GLU A 278 8.17 20.20 0.76
N CYS A 279 7.00 20.82 1.01
CA CYS A 279 6.71 21.42 2.31
C CYS A 279 6.77 20.40 3.47
N LEU A 280 6.51 19.11 3.19
CA LEU A 280 6.64 18.01 4.15
C LEU A 280 8.07 17.52 4.34
N ARG A 281 9.03 17.98 3.53
CA ARG A 281 10.45 17.61 3.64
C ARG A 281 11.31 18.67 4.31
N VAL A 282 10.76 19.87 4.48
CA VAL A 282 11.38 20.95 5.25
C VAL A 282 11.11 20.68 6.72
N GLY A 283 12.14 20.70 7.56
CA GLY A 283 11.98 20.48 8.99
C GLY A 283 11.23 21.64 9.65
N GLY A 284 10.33 21.34 10.57
CA GLY A 284 9.53 22.32 11.31
C GLY A 284 8.05 22.35 10.87
N VAL A 285 7.29 23.26 11.47
CA VAL A 285 5.87 23.48 11.15
C VAL A 285 5.78 24.38 9.92
N VAL A 286 5.28 23.84 8.81
CA VAL A 286 5.09 24.59 7.56
C VAL A 286 3.60 24.74 7.27
N GLU A 287 3.21 25.91 6.77
CA GLU A 287 1.85 26.11 6.25
C GLU A 287 1.73 25.46 4.87
N ALA A 288 0.82 24.51 4.73
CA ALA A 288 0.49 23.94 3.43
C ALA A 288 -0.54 24.78 2.69
N SER A 289 -0.38 24.80 1.36
CA SER A 289 -1.38 25.29 0.41
C SER A 289 -2.07 24.10 -0.25
N TRP A 290 -3.37 24.24 -0.46
CA TRP A 290 -4.24 23.16 -0.93
C TRP A 290 -5.10 23.63 -2.10
N THR A 291 -5.13 22.84 -3.16
CA THR A 291 -6.00 23.07 -4.31
C THR A 291 -7.21 22.13 -4.29
N LEU A 292 -8.42 22.69 -4.30
CA LEU A 292 -9.64 21.92 -4.50
C LEU A 292 -9.61 21.31 -5.90
N THR A 293 -9.45 19.99 -5.96
CA THR A 293 -9.26 19.27 -7.22
C THR A 293 -10.57 18.65 -7.70
N LEU A 294 -11.34 18.08 -6.79
CA LEU A 294 -12.66 17.54 -7.07
C LEU A 294 -13.66 18.02 -6.01
N SER A 295 -14.87 18.30 -6.47
CA SER A 295 -16.03 18.63 -5.64
C SER A 295 -17.18 17.75 -6.13
N ILE A 296 -17.51 16.74 -5.34
CA ILE A 296 -18.43 15.67 -5.72
C ILE A 296 -19.69 15.81 -4.89
N ASP A 297 -20.81 16.05 -5.58
CA ASP A 297 -22.12 15.95 -4.96
C ASP A 297 -22.52 14.48 -4.87
N THR A 298 -22.83 14.04 -3.66
CA THR A 298 -23.33 12.70 -3.32
C THR A 298 -24.78 12.80 -2.87
N ASP A 299 -25.62 11.99 -3.49
CA ASP A 299 -27.01 11.75 -3.10
C ASP A 299 -27.12 10.81 -1.89
N VAL A 300 -26.02 10.14 -1.53
CA VAL A 300 -25.93 9.27 -0.37
C VAL A 300 -25.56 10.09 0.88
N LYS A 301 -26.36 10.01 1.95
CA LYS A 301 -26.21 10.79 3.19
C LYS A 301 -25.71 9.94 4.37
N GLY A 302 -24.87 10.53 5.22
CA GLY A 302 -24.39 9.87 6.44
C GLY A 302 -23.32 8.80 6.18
N HIS A 303 -22.25 9.19 5.49
CA HIS A 303 -21.15 8.29 5.15
C HIS A 303 -19.78 8.88 5.44
N SER A 304 -18.83 8.00 5.74
CA SER A 304 -17.38 8.27 5.77
C SER A 304 -16.73 7.76 4.49
N VAL A 305 -15.76 8.51 3.97
CA VAL A 305 -15.01 8.15 2.76
C VAL A 305 -13.66 7.56 3.16
N HIS A 306 -13.33 6.39 2.62
CA HIS A 306 -12.10 5.66 2.95
C HIS A 306 -11.08 5.65 1.80
N SER A 307 -11.53 5.77 0.55
CA SER A 307 -10.64 5.82 -0.60
C SER A 307 -11.35 6.41 -1.83
N TYR A 308 -10.55 7.01 -2.72
CA TYR A 308 -10.95 7.43 -4.07
C TYR A 308 -10.08 6.70 -5.10
N PHE A 309 -10.73 6.15 -6.12
CA PHE A 309 -10.11 5.31 -7.15
C PHE A 309 -10.08 6.03 -8.50
N ASN A 310 -9.11 5.67 -9.34
CA ASN A 310 -8.88 6.33 -10.64
C ASN A 310 -10.02 6.12 -11.64
N ASN A 311 -10.87 5.10 -11.43
CA ASN A 311 -12.09 4.88 -12.21
C ASN A 311 -13.27 5.78 -11.76
N GLY A 312 -13.06 6.65 -10.77
CA GLY A 312 -14.07 7.54 -10.18
C GLY A 312 -14.94 6.90 -9.10
N ASP A 313 -14.70 5.64 -8.74
CA ASP A 313 -15.36 5.01 -7.60
C ASP A 313 -14.78 5.55 -6.29
N MET A 314 -15.61 5.57 -5.25
CA MET A 314 -15.22 5.86 -3.87
C MET A 314 -15.64 4.71 -2.97
N LEU A 315 -14.78 4.31 -2.04
CA LEU A 315 -15.15 3.39 -0.96
C LEU A 315 -15.75 4.18 0.19
N LEU A 316 -17.01 3.90 0.49
CA LEU A 316 -17.78 4.58 1.52
C LEU A 316 -18.27 3.60 2.57
N THR A 317 -18.56 4.14 3.74
CA THR A 317 -19.24 3.41 4.81
C THR A 317 -20.34 4.25 5.39
N SER A 318 -21.54 3.70 5.46
CA SER A 318 -22.70 4.33 6.08
C SER A 318 -22.63 4.32 7.60
N ASP A 319 -23.47 5.16 8.22
CA ASP A 319 -23.63 5.23 9.67
C ASP A 319 -24.01 3.86 10.30
N ASP A 320 -24.66 2.96 9.55
CA ASP A 320 -24.93 1.56 9.95
C ASP A 320 -23.78 0.58 9.65
N CYS A 321 -22.58 1.10 9.38
CA CYS A 321 -21.33 0.37 9.13
C CYS A 321 -21.33 -0.55 7.90
N LYS A 322 -22.22 -0.32 6.92
CA LYS A 322 -22.19 -1.05 5.65
C LYS A 322 -21.20 -0.41 4.68
N CYS A 323 -20.38 -1.25 4.06
CA CYS A 323 -19.39 -0.84 3.07
C CYS A 323 -19.97 -0.92 1.66
N PHE A 324 -19.79 0.12 0.87
CA PHE A 324 -20.21 0.13 -0.53
C PHE A 324 -19.28 1.02 -1.37
N THR A 325 -19.20 0.75 -2.66
CA THR A 325 -18.56 1.67 -3.60
C THR A 325 -19.61 2.58 -4.20
N TYR A 326 -19.27 3.84 -4.45
CA TYR A 326 -20.13 4.80 -5.14
C TYR A 326 -19.38 5.43 -6.30
N ASN A 327 -20.02 5.47 -7.46
CA ASN A 327 -19.53 6.21 -8.62
C ASN A 327 -20.41 7.44 -8.84
N SER A 328 -19.85 8.64 -8.66
CA SER A 328 -20.63 9.88 -8.77
C SER A 328 -21.08 10.17 -10.21
N ALA A 329 -20.28 9.81 -11.21
CA ALA A 329 -20.63 10.02 -12.62
C ALA A 329 -21.82 9.14 -13.05
N LYS A 330 -21.88 7.91 -12.54
CA LYS A 330 -22.98 6.97 -12.82
C LYS A 330 -24.14 7.06 -11.84
N LYS A 331 -23.92 7.69 -10.68
CA LYS A 331 -24.84 7.66 -9.52
C LYS A 331 -25.23 6.23 -9.13
N GLU A 332 -24.24 5.35 -9.14
CA GLU A 332 -24.42 3.93 -8.82
C GLU A 332 -23.74 3.60 -7.50
N THR A 333 -24.46 2.90 -6.62
CA THR A 333 -23.89 2.26 -5.43
C THR A 333 -23.79 0.76 -5.66
N LYS A 334 -22.73 0.15 -5.13
CA LYS A 334 -22.55 -1.30 -5.13
C LYS A 334 -22.05 -1.75 -3.77
N GLU A 335 -22.84 -2.58 -3.10
CA GLU A 335 -22.47 -3.14 -1.80
C GLU A 335 -21.21 -4.00 -1.91
N VAL A 336 -20.28 -3.80 -0.99
CA VAL A 336 -19.09 -4.65 -0.93
C VAL A 336 -19.46 -5.92 -0.15
N PRO A 337 -19.30 -7.12 -0.72
CA PRO A 337 -19.91 -8.36 -0.20
C PRO A 337 -19.35 -8.85 1.15
N LYS A 338 -18.40 -8.14 1.76
CA LYS A 338 -17.69 -8.55 2.98
C LYS A 338 -17.57 -7.36 3.92
N PHE A 339 -17.68 -7.60 5.23
CA PHE A 339 -17.34 -6.61 6.24
C PHE A 339 -15.84 -6.29 6.14
N ILE A 340 -15.51 -5.04 5.84
CA ILE A 340 -14.13 -4.57 5.67
C ILE A 340 -13.70 -3.86 6.93
N ASP A 341 -12.48 -4.14 7.36
CA ASP A 341 -11.78 -3.29 8.30
C ASP A 341 -11.23 -2.05 7.55
N LEU A 342 -11.91 -0.93 7.72
CA LEU A 342 -11.73 0.25 6.89
C LEU A 342 -10.49 1.08 7.23
N ASP A 343 -9.88 0.81 8.38
CA ASP A 343 -8.58 1.37 8.76
C ASP A 343 -7.41 0.65 8.05
N GLN A 344 -7.71 -0.39 7.26
CA GLN A 344 -6.74 -1.29 6.64
C GLN A 344 -7.02 -1.48 5.13
N VAL A 345 -7.23 -0.37 4.43
CA VAL A 345 -7.50 -0.32 3.00
C VAL A 345 -6.31 0.31 2.28
N PHE A 346 -5.63 -0.45 1.41
CA PHE A 346 -4.45 0.03 0.69
C PHE A 346 -4.55 -0.22 -0.81
N LYS A 347 -4.17 0.77 -1.63
CA LYS A 347 -4.02 0.55 -3.08
C LYS A 347 -2.94 -0.52 -3.32
N TYR A 348 -3.22 -1.42 -4.26
CA TYR A 348 -2.32 -2.51 -4.61
C TYR A 348 -2.23 -2.71 -6.11
N LYS A 349 -1.03 -3.04 -6.53
CA LYS A 349 -0.74 -3.38 -7.91
C LYS A 349 0.25 -4.52 -7.95
N GLU A 350 -0.06 -5.53 -8.77
CA GLU A 350 0.81 -6.68 -8.95
C GLU A 350 2.19 -6.24 -9.44
N THR A 351 3.24 -6.89 -8.95
CA THR A 351 4.62 -6.56 -9.29
C THR A 351 5.50 -7.80 -9.43
N LEU A 352 6.58 -7.67 -10.19
CA LEU A 352 7.67 -8.66 -10.25
C LEU A 352 8.79 -8.39 -9.23
N VAL A 353 8.70 -7.30 -8.46
CA VAL A 353 9.70 -6.93 -7.44
C VAL A 353 9.96 -8.08 -6.47
N SER A 354 11.24 -8.31 -6.21
CA SER A 354 11.73 -9.31 -5.26
C SER A 354 12.68 -8.63 -4.29
N VAL A 355 12.53 -8.91 -2.99
CA VAL A 355 13.43 -8.42 -1.95
C VAL A 355 14.39 -9.53 -1.54
N THR A 356 15.65 -9.20 -1.29
CA THR A 356 16.67 -10.15 -0.85
C THR A 356 16.23 -10.91 0.41
N GLY A 357 16.26 -12.24 0.33
CA GLY A 357 15.79 -13.14 1.39
C GLY A 357 14.34 -13.60 1.26
N PHE A 358 13.66 -13.25 0.16
CA PHE A 358 12.35 -13.78 -0.18
C PHE A 358 12.37 -15.32 -0.32
N LYS A 359 11.38 -15.95 0.29
CA LYS A 359 11.09 -17.39 0.24
C LYS A 359 9.72 -17.58 -0.40
N GLN A 360 9.51 -18.71 -1.05
CA GLN A 360 8.21 -19.03 -1.64
C GLN A 360 7.19 -19.34 -0.54
N VAL A 361 5.95 -18.89 -0.71
CA VAL A 361 4.82 -19.29 0.15
C VAL A 361 4.54 -20.77 -0.12
N GLU A 362 4.95 -21.61 0.82
CA GLU A 362 4.60 -23.04 0.86
C GLU A 362 3.35 -23.19 1.75
N CYS A 363 2.16 -23.27 1.16
CA CYS A 363 1.00 -23.78 1.90
C CYS A 363 0.49 -25.03 1.17
N SER A 364 0.51 -26.13 1.94
CA SER A 364 0.03 -27.47 1.63
C SER A 364 -1.47 -27.54 1.43
#